data_AF-A0A4P7WAN4-F1
#
_entry.id   AF-A0A4P7WAN4-F1
#
_cell.length_a   1.000
_cell.length_b   1.000
_cell.length_c   1.000
_cell.angle_alpha   90.00
_cell.angle_beta   90.00
_cell.angle_gamma   90.00
#
_symmetry.space_group_name_H-M   'P 1'
#
loop_
_entity.id
_entity.type
_entity.pdbx_description
1 polymer ?
#
loop_
_entity_poly.entity_id
_entity_poly.type
_entity_poly.pdbx_seq_one_letter_code
_entity_poly.pdbx_strand_id
1 'polypeptide(L)'
;MILLSLFLLLLLAFSAFFLGAGRKFSPSFLSLAIILPLPLIALGLYGFFGNPSIPSATKSAPKIPKQIQQTFAKLEITAEQTPDPVLRSQKLRLLAEIAFRSNAKDFALKMWQKSLDAHFSSESAIELAEAESEQAGYVTKPAQALYAKSLENPLINANDPKAPTWQKIAQMRLMQAEQEREKEGDETQLLSPENAS
;
A
#
# COMPACT_ATOMS: atom_id res chain seq x y z
N MET A 1 22.76 4.36 31.89
CA MET A 1 24.17 3.91 31.98
C MET A 1 24.50 3.23 33.30
N ILE A 2 24.13 3.80 34.46
CA ILE A 2 24.46 3.23 35.79
C ILE A 2 23.92 1.79 36.00
N LEU A 3 22.68 1.50 35.58
CA LEU A 3 22.11 0.15 35.68
C LEU A 3 22.85 -0.91 34.84
N LEU A 4 23.31 -0.54 33.64
CA LEU A 4 24.04 -1.46 32.77
C LEU A 4 25.40 -1.80 33.37
N SER A 5 26.12 -0.81 33.92
CA SER A 5 27.38 -1.04 34.64
C SER A 5 27.19 -1.90 35.89
N LEU A 6 26.12 -1.69 36.65
CA LEU A 6 25.81 -2.51 37.83
C LEU A 6 25.50 -3.96 37.45
N PHE A 7 24.75 -4.19 36.36
CA PHE A 7 24.45 -5.52 35.86
C PHE A 7 25.71 -6.24 35.35
N LEU A 8 26.56 -5.55 34.58
CA LEU A 8 27.83 -6.09 34.10
C LEU A 8 28.77 -6.44 35.25
N LEU A 9 28.84 -5.58 36.28
CA LEU A 9 29.66 -5.81 37.46
C LEU A 9 29.14 -6.99 38.30
N LEU A 10 27.81 -7.16 38.38
CA LEU A 10 27.19 -8.30 39.05
C LEU A 10 27.42 -9.60 38.29
N LEU A 11 27.35 -9.57 36.95
CA LEU A 11 27.63 -10.72 36.09
C LEU A 11 29.11 -11.13 36.15
N LEU A 12 30.01 -10.15 36.24
CA LEU A 12 31.45 -10.36 36.39
C LEU A 12 31.78 -10.91 37.79
N ALA A 13 31.17 -10.36 38.85
CA ALA A 13 31.29 -10.86 40.21
C ALA A 13 30.72 -12.28 40.38
N PHE A 14 29.59 -12.58 39.73
CA PHE A 14 29.01 -13.92 39.68
C PHE A 14 29.99 -14.87 38.98
N SER A 15 30.48 -14.51 37.79
CA SER A 15 31.44 -15.34 37.04
C SER A 15 32.74 -15.60 37.83
N ALA A 16 33.26 -14.60 38.54
CA ALA A 16 34.47 -14.72 39.37
C ALA A 16 34.23 -15.58 40.61
N PHE A 17 33.07 -15.46 41.26
CA PHE A 17 32.68 -16.28 42.40
C PHE A 17 32.58 -17.77 42.03
N PHE A 18 32.01 -18.06 40.85
CA PHE A 18 31.89 -19.45 40.37
C PHE A 18 33.21 -20.03 39.84
N LEU A 19 34.09 -19.21 39.25
CA LEU A 19 35.46 -19.64 38.88
C LEU A 19 36.31 -19.96 40.12
N GLY A 20 36.19 -19.17 41.20
CA GLY A 20 36.91 -19.38 42.46
C GLY A 20 36.43 -20.58 43.27
N ALA A 21 35.18 -21.02 43.07
CA ALA A 21 34.57 -22.11 43.84
C ALA A 21 34.95 -23.53 43.37
N GLY A 22 35.80 -23.69 42.36
CA GLY A 22 36.40 -24.98 41.96
C GLY A 22 35.41 -26.07 41.49
N ARG A 23 34.14 -25.73 41.26
CA ARG A 23 33.10 -26.69 40.82
C ARG A 23 33.13 -26.85 39.31
N LYS A 24 33.38 -28.08 38.83
CA LYS A 24 33.20 -28.47 37.42
C LYS A 24 31.72 -28.39 37.07
N PHE A 25 31.27 -27.27 36.51
CA PHE A 25 29.90 -27.15 36.02
C PHE A 25 29.77 -27.81 34.66
N SER A 26 28.72 -28.63 34.51
CA SER A 26 28.31 -29.14 33.21
C SER A 26 28.03 -27.96 32.27
N PRO A 27 28.48 -27.99 31.01
CA PRO A 27 28.25 -26.90 30.05
C PRO A 27 26.78 -26.50 29.94
N SER A 28 25.85 -27.42 30.20
CA SER A 28 24.41 -27.16 30.23
C SER A 28 23.99 -26.10 31.26
N PHE A 29 24.65 -26.03 32.42
CA PHE A 29 24.32 -25.06 33.47
C PHE A 29 24.80 -23.66 33.10
N LEU A 30 25.95 -23.57 32.42
CA LEU A 30 26.49 -22.31 31.92
C LEU A 30 25.59 -21.74 30.81
N SER A 31 25.13 -22.58 29.89
CA SER A 31 24.17 -22.19 28.85
C SER A 31 22.87 -21.67 29.45
N LEU A 32 22.33 -22.34 30.47
CA LEU A 32 21.08 -21.95 31.10
C LEU A 32 21.23 -20.61 31.85
N ALA A 33 22.36 -20.40 32.54
CA ALA A 33 22.65 -19.15 33.24
C ALA A 33 22.80 -17.95 32.28
N ILE A 34 23.26 -18.18 31.06
CA ILE A 34 23.37 -17.12 30.03
C ILE A 34 22.02 -16.84 29.37
N ILE A 35 21.21 -17.87 29.09
CA ILE A 35 19.95 -17.74 28.34
C ILE A 35 18.82 -17.14 29.19
N LEU A 36 18.73 -17.52 30.47
CA LEU A 36 17.67 -17.10 31.37
C LEU A 36 17.51 -15.56 31.53
N PRO A 37 18.58 -14.75 31.59
CA PRO A 37 18.44 -13.30 31.70
C PRO A 37 18.10 -12.58 30.38
N LEU A 38 18.26 -13.18 29.20
CA LEU A 38 17.96 -12.51 27.92
C LEU A 38 16.53 -11.93 27.82
N PRO A 39 15.44 -12.66 28.15
CA PRO A 39 14.09 -12.10 28.06
C PRO A 39 13.88 -10.91 29.00
N LEU A 40 14.49 -10.93 30.20
CA LEU A 40 14.43 -9.83 31.15
C LEU A 40 15.20 -8.60 30.65
N ILE A 41 16.37 -8.81 30.04
CA ILE A 41 17.15 -7.75 29.41
C ILE A 41 16.39 -7.16 28.21
N ALA A 42 15.77 -8.00 27.38
CA ALA A 42 14.97 -7.57 26.24
C ALA A 42 13.76 -6.73 26.68
N LEU A 43 13.06 -7.13 27.75
CA LEU A 43 11.96 -6.36 28.34
C LEU A 43 12.45 -5.03 28.94
N GLY A 44 13.60 -5.03 29.62
CA GLY A 44 14.21 -3.82 30.16
C GLY A 44 14.62 -2.83 29.05
N LEU A 45 15.21 -3.34 27.97
CA LEU A 45 15.54 -2.57 26.78
C LEU A 45 14.28 -2.03 26.11
N TYR A 46 13.24 -2.84 25.96
CA TYR A 46 11.95 -2.42 25.38
C TYR A 46 11.27 -1.33 26.21
N GLY A 47 11.27 -1.45 27.55
CA GLY A 47 10.72 -0.43 28.44
C GLY A 47 11.52 0.87 28.44
N PHE A 48 12.86 0.80 28.33
CA PHE A 48 13.73 1.98 28.39
C PHE A 48 13.87 2.70 27.05
N PHE A 49 13.95 1.97 25.93
CA PHE A 49 14.04 2.54 24.58
C PHE A 49 12.66 2.80 23.95
N GLY A 50 11.59 2.30 24.57
CA GLY A 50 10.24 2.37 24.01
C GLY A 50 10.07 1.45 22.81
N ASN A 51 8.86 1.44 22.25
CA ASN A 51 8.59 0.78 20.99
C ASN A 51 9.54 1.38 19.94
N PRO A 52 10.34 0.59 19.18
CA PRO A 52 11.08 1.12 18.05
C PRO A 52 10.08 1.69 17.06
N SER A 53 9.80 2.98 17.20
CA SER A 53 9.14 3.77 16.19
C SER A 53 10.13 3.85 15.06
N ILE A 54 10.07 2.86 14.17
CA ILE A 54 10.53 3.02 12.79
C ILE A 54 9.91 4.35 12.38
N PRO A 55 10.71 5.39 12.07
CA PRO A 55 10.13 6.63 11.60
C PRO A 55 9.28 6.22 10.41
N SER A 56 7.95 6.34 10.55
CA SER A 56 7.00 6.09 9.49
C SER A 56 7.55 6.86 8.31
N ALA A 57 8.09 6.14 7.31
CA ALA A 57 8.86 6.76 6.24
C ALA A 57 8.03 7.95 5.77
N THR A 58 8.55 9.15 6.00
CA THR A 58 7.85 10.38 5.63
C THR A 58 7.44 10.18 4.19
N LYS A 59 6.12 10.17 3.91
CA LYS A 59 5.50 10.06 2.59
C LYS A 59 5.86 11.29 1.73
N SER A 60 7.13 11.64 1.63
CA SER A 60 7.61 12.60 0.66
C SER A 60 7.73 11.84 -0.65
N ALA A 61 6.61 11.75 -1.36
CA ALA A 61 6.59 11.35 -2.76
C ALA A 61 7.74 12.08 -3.48
N PRO A 62 8.58 11.40 -4.28
CA PRO A 62 9.71 12.04 -4.94
C PRO A 62 9.23 13.26 -5.72
N LYS A 63 9.84 14.41 -5.44
CA LYS A 63 9.46 15.68 -6.04
C LYS A 63 9.83 15.67 -7.52
N ILE A 64 8.82 15.83 -8.38
CA ILE A 64 9.01 15.85 -9.83
C ILE A 64 9.86 17.07 -10.21
N PRO A 65 10.91 16.90 -11.04
CA PRO A 65 11.72 18.02 -11.53
C PRO A 65 10.85 19.07 -12.26
N LYS A 66 11.18 20.36 -12.10
CA LYS A 66 10.43 21.46 -12.72
C LYS A 66 10.35 21.33 -14.25
N GLN A 67 11.41 20.83 -14.88
CA GLN A 67 11.49 20.61 -16.32
C GLN A 67 10.42 19.61 -16.80
N ILE A 68 10.18 18.54 -16.03
CA ILE A 68 9.15 17.55 -16.36
C ILE A 68 7.75 18.15 -16.23
N GLN A 69 7.50 18.95 -15.19
CA GLN A 69 6.23 19.66 -15.01
C GLN A 69 5.94 20.63 -16.18
N GLN A 70 6.96 21.34 -16.66
CA GLN A 70 6.83 22.21 -17.84
C GLN A 70 6.54 21.42 -19.11
N THR A 71 7.15 20.25 -19.28
CA THR A 71 6.86 19.34 -20.38
C THR A 71 5.40 18.85 -20.33
N PHE A 72 4.90 18.46 -19.15
CA PHE A 72 3.50 18.07 -18.99
C PHE A 72 2.53 19.18 -19.34
N ALA A 73 2.78 20.41 -18.90
CA ALA A 73 1.94 21.55 -19.25
C ALA A 73 1.90 21.81 -20.77
N LYS A 74 3.05 21.70 -21.46
CA LYS A 74 3.10 21.84 -22.93
C LYS A 74 2.34 20.73 -23.65
N LEU A 75 2.47 19.49 -23.16
CA LEU A 75 1.77 18.34 -23.73
C LEU A 75 0.27 18.40 -23.49
N GLU A 76 -0.19 18.86 -22.32
CA GLU A 76 -1.59 19.10 -22.02
C GLU A 76 -2.19 20.11 -23.01
N ILE A 77 -1.55 21.27 -23.19
CA ILE A 77 -1.98 22.29 -24.16
C ILE A 77 -2.05 21.70 -25.58
N THR A 78 -1.04 20.95 -26.00
CA THR A 78 -0.99 20.33 -27.33
C THR A 78 -2.11 19.30 -27.52
N ALA A 79 -2.41 18.53 -26.47
CA ALA A 79 -3.51 17.57 -26.49
C ALA A 79 -4.86 18.30 -26.58
N GLU A 80 -5.10 19.31 -25.75
CA GLU A 80 -6.34 20.09 -25.73
C GLU A 80 -6.62 20.83 -27.05
N GLN A 81 -5.58 21.34 -27.71
CA GLN A 81 -5.69 21.99 -29.02
C GLN A 81 -5.99 21.01 -30.17
N THR A 82 -5.90 19.70 -29.94
CA THR A 82 -6.21 18.71 -30.98
C THR A 82 -7.72 18.72 -31.28
N PRO A 83 -8.16 19.01 -32.52
CA PRO A 83 -9.59 19.15 -32.84
C PRO A 83 -10.38 17.84 -32.78
N ASP A 84 -9.76 16.74 -33.22
CA ASP A 84 -10.38 15.41 -33.22
C ASP A 84 -10.52 14.89 -31.78
N PRO A 85 -11.76 14.62 -31.30
CA PRO A 85 -12.00 14.16 -29.93
C PRO A 85 -11.35 12.80 -29.62
N VAL A 86 -11.27 11.90 -30.61
CA VAL A 86 -10.68 10.56 -30.42
C VAL A 86 -9.17 10.69 -30.28
N LEU A 87 -8.52 11.46 -31.16
CA LEU A 87 -7.09 11.70 -31.05
C LEU A 87 -6.74 12.53 -29.80
N ARG A 88 -7.59 13.48 -29.42
CA ARG A 88 -7.45 14.26 -28.18
C ARG A 88 -7.47 13.35 -26.96
N SER A 89 -8.45 12.44 -26.86
CA SER A 89 -8.53 11.50 -25.73
C SER A 89 -7.29 10.60 -25.67
N GLN A 90 -6.85 10.03 -26.79
CA GLN A 90 -5.65 9.20 -26.83
C GLN A 90 -4.39 9.94 -26.35
N LYS A 91 -4.20 11.20 -26.76
CA LYS A 91 -3.07 12.03 -26.30
C LYS A 91 -3.16 12.32 -24.80
N LEU A 92 -4.34 12.65 -24.28
CA LEU A 92 -4.56 12.89 -22.85
C LEU A 92 -4.34 11.62 -22.03
N ARG A 93 -4.80 10.46 -22.50
CA ARG A 93 -4.57 9.15 -21.88
C ARG A 93 -3.07 8.82 -21.80
N LEU A 94 -2.34 9.00 -22.90
CA LEU A 94 -0.89 8.76 -22.93
C LEU A 94 -0.15 9.71 -21.98
N LEU A 95 -0.56 10.99 -21.93
CA LEU A 95 0.00 11.94 -20.99
C LEU A 95 -0.29 11.52 -19.54
N ALA A 96 -1.48 11.02 -19.24
CA ALA A 96 -1.84 10.48 -17.93
C ALA A 96 -0.93 9.31 -17.53
N GLU A 97 -0.75 8.34 -18.41
CA GLU A 97 0.11 7.17 -18.18
C GLU A 97 1.56 7.57 -17.89
N ILE A 98 2.12 8.49 -18.68
CA ILE A 98 3.48 9.01 -18.48
C ILE A 98 3.58 9.73 -17.14
N ALA A 99 2.58 10.56 -16.81
CA ALA A 99 2.53 11.29 -15.55
C ALA A 99 2.44 10.34 -14.35
N PHE A 100 1.62 9.29 -14.44
CA PHE A 100 1.45 8.30 -13.38
C PHE A 100 2.77 7.58 -13.08
N ARG A 101 3.45 7.10 -14.14
CA ARG A 101 4.78 6.48 -14.04
C ARG A 101 5.87 7.44 -13.54
N SER A 102 5.69 8.74 -13.76
CA SER A 102 6.59 9.79 -13.27
C SER A 102 6.29 10.25 -11.84
N ASN A 103 5.44 9.51 -11.11
CA ASN A 103 5.00 9.82 -9.75
C ASN A 103 4.19 11.14 -9.64
N ALA A 104 3.57 11.58 -10.74
CA ALA A 104 2.68 12.73 -10.82
C ALA A 104 1.20 12.30 -10.78
N LYS A 105 0.83 11.53 -9.74
CA LYS A 105 -0.47 10.81 -9.67
C LYS A 105 -1.68 11.74 -9.81
N ASP A 106 -1.73 12.86 -9.08
CA ASP A 106 -2.87 13.78 -9.14
C ASP A 106 -3.05 14.39 -10.55
N PHE A 107 -1.94 14.70 -11.23
CA PHE A 107 -1.97 15.18 -12.61
C PHE A 107 -2.43 14.08 -13.57
N ALA A 108 -1.96 12.85 -13.36
CA ALA A 108 -2.37 11.70 -14.16
C ALA A 108 -3.87 11.43 -14.06
N LEU A 109 -4.44 11.38 -12.85
CA LEU A 109 -5.88 11.20 -12.64
C LEU A 109 -6.69 12.26 -13.38
N LYS A 110 -6.27 13.53 -13.29
CA LYS A 110 -6.91 14.64 -14.02
C LYS A 110 -6.85 14.44 -15.54
N MET A 111 -5.72 13.96 -16.07
CA MET A 111 -5.56 13.77 -17.53
C MET A 111 -6.36 12.56 -18.04
N TRP A 112 -6.43 11.47 -17.29
CA TRP A 112 -7.32 10.35 -17.61
C TRP A 112 -8.79 10.77 -17.58
N GLN A 113 -9.21 11.55 -16.59
CA GLN A 113 -10.58 12.09 -16.56
C GLN A 113 -10.86 12.96 -17.79
N LYS A 114 -9.97 13.91 -18.12
CA LYS A 114 -10.11 14.73 -19.34
C LYS A 114 -10.13 13.88 -20.61
N SER A 115 -9.38 12.78 -20.66
CA SER A 115 -9.41 11.83 -21.78
C SER A 115 -10.81 11.24 -21.93
N LEU A 116 -11.41 10.74 -20.85
CA LEU A 116 -12.75 10.18 -20.85
C LEU A 116 -13.83 11.20 -21.23
N ASP A 117 -13.67 12.45 -20.77
CA ASP A 117 -14.58 13.55 -21.11
C ASP A 117 -14.50 13.91 -22.60
N ALA A 118 -13.31 13.82 -23.20
CA ALA A 118 -13.11 14.07 -24.64
C ALA A 118 -13.69 12.94 -25.50
N HIS A 119 -13.41 11.69 -25.14
CA HIS A 119 -14.00 10.52 -25.78
C HIS A 119 -13.88 9.30 -24.84
N PHE A 120 -15.03 8.75 -24.44
CA PHE A 120 -15.06 7.60 -23.55
C PHE A 120 -14.47 6.36 -24.23
N SER A 121 -13.56 5.66 -23.53
CA SER A 121 -13.11 4.33 -23.90
C SER A 121 -13.08 3.43 -22.66
N SER A 122 -13.50 2.18 -22.80
CA SER A 122 -13.52 1.23 -21.67
C SER A 122 -12.13 1.06 -21.07
N GLU A 123 -11.09 0.99 -21.91
CA GLU A 123 -9.70 0.85 -21.46
C GLU A 123 -9.25 2.05 -20.61
N SER A 124 -9.50 3.29 -21.05
CA SER A 124 -9.15 4.49 -20.24
C SER A 124 -9.91 4.55 -18.92
N ALA A 125 -11.15 4.06 -18.90
CA ALA A 125 -11.96 4.05 -17.68
C ALA A 125 -11.37 3.08 -16.64
N ILE A 126 -10.88 1.92 -17.09
CA ILE A 126 -10.17 0.96 -16.25
C ILE A 126 -8.86 1.51 -15.74
N GLU A 127 -8.07 2.16 -16.60
CA GLU A 127 -6.80 2.78 -16.20
C GLU A 127 -7.02 3.84 -15.11
N LEU A 128 -8.03 4.69 -15.26
CA LEU A 128 -8.41 5.66 -14.24
C LEU A 128 -8.84 4.97 -12.93
N ALA A 129 -9.71 3.96 -13.02
CA ALA A 129 -10.23 3.25 -11.85
C ALA A 129 -9.11 2.54 -11.06
N GLU A 130 -8.16 1.91 -11.76
CA GLU A 130 -6.97 1.30 -11.12
C GLU A 130 -6.10 2.36 -10.46
N ALA A 131 -5.85 3.49 -11.13
CA ALA A 131 -5.04 4.57 -10.57
C ALA A 131 -5.69 5.20 -9.33
N GLU A 132 -7.01 5.42 -9.33
CA GLU A 132 -7.76 5.89 -8.17
C GLU A 132 -7.69 4.89 -7.02
N SER A 133 -7.86 3.59 -7.33
CA SER A 133 -7.80 2.53 -6.34
C SER A 133 -6.41 2.36 -5.75
N GLU A 134 -5.35 2.50 -6.55
CA GLU A 134 -3.96 2.46 -6.09
C GLU A 134 -3.65 3.67 -5.19
N GLN A 135 -4.16 4.85 -5.52
CA GLN A 135 -3.99 6.05 -4.70
C GLN A 135 -4.73 5.95 -3.36
N ALA A 136 -5.93 5.36 -3.35
CA ALA A 136 -6.72 5.14 -2.14
C ALA A 136 -6.22 3.94 -1.32
N GLY A 137 -5.59 2.95 -1.94
CA GLY A 137 -5.20 1.67 -1.35
C GLY A 137 -6.32 0.63 -1.30
N TYR A 138 -7.50 0.93 -1.85
CA TYR A 138 -8.69 0.06 -1.92
C TYR A 138 -9.59 0.50 -3.08
N VAL A 139 -10.56 -0.34 -3.47
CA VAL A 139 -11.47 -0.04 -4.58
C VAL A 139 -12.57 0.92 -4.14
N THR A 140 -12.42 2.21 -4.46
CA THR A 140 -13.37 3.26 -4.07
C THR A 140 -14.70 3.16 -4.82
N LYS A 141 -15.79 3.76 -4.28
CA LYS A 141 -17.09 3.80 -4.99
C LYS A 141 -16.99 4.46 -6.39
N PRO A 142 -16.28 5.58 -6.58
CA PRO A 142 -16.02 6.13 -7.92
C PRO A 142 -15.32 5.15 -8.87
N ALA A 143 -14.28 4.46 -8.39
CA ALA A 143 -13.57 3.45 -9.19
C ALA A 143 -14.50 2.28 -9.56
N GLN A 144 -15.34 1.79 -8.64
CA GLN A 144 -16.35 0.77 -8.92
C GLN A 144 -17.32 1.19 -10.03
N ALA A 145 -17.76 2.45 -10.01
CA ALA A 145 -18.63 2.99 -11.06
C ALA A 145 -17.93 3.02 -12.43
N LEU A 146 -16.63 3.36 -12.47
CA LEU A 146 -15.82 3.32 -13.69
C LEU A 146 -15.62 1.89 -14.20
N TYR A 147 -15.33 0.93 -13.32
CA TYR A 147 -15.26 -0.50 -13.68
C TYR A 147 -16.58 -0.98 -14.27
N ALA A 148 -17.71 -0.71 -13.62
CA ALA A 148 -19.03 -1.11 -14.11
C ALA A 148 -19.33 -0.48 -15.48
N LYS A 149 -19.13 0.84 -15.61
CA LYS A 149 -19.36 1.57 -16.86
C LYS A 149 -18.48 1.07 -18.01
N SER A 150 -17.25 0.66 -17.73
CA SER A 150 -16.38 0.09 -18.76
C SER A 150 -16.93 -1.21 -19.36
N LEU A 151 -17.67 -1.99 -18.57
CA LEU A 151 -18.27 -3.28 -18.92
C LEU A 151 -19.63 -3.15 -19.62
N GLU A 152 -20.27 -1.97 -19.57
CA GLU A 152 -21.52 -1.69 -20.28
C GLU A 152 -21.36 -1.61 -21.80
N ASN A 153 -20.13 -1.62 -22.32
CA ASN A 153 -19.89 -1.54 -23.76
C ASN A 153 -20.52 -2.78 -24.45
N PRO A 154 -21.46 -2.60 -25.40
CA PRO A 154 -22.21 -3.70 -26.00
C PRO A 154 -21.37 -4.68 -26.82
N LEU A 155 -20.11 -4.34 -27.11
CA LEU A 155 -19.14 -5.24 -27.75
C LEU A 155 -18.48 -6.20 -26.76
N ILE A 156 -18.74 -6.05 -25.46
CA ILE A 156 -18.18 -6.88 -24.40
C ILE A 156 -19.05 -8.12 -24.21
N ASN A 157 -18.46 -9.28 -24.43
CA ASN A 157 -19.08 -10.55 -24.08
C ASN A 157 -18.45 -11.09 -22.79
N ALA A 158 -19.28 -11.25 -21.75
CA ALA A 158 -18.83 -11.70 -20.43
C ALA A 158 -18.20 -13.10 -20.44
N ASN A 159 -18.58 -13.94 -21.41
CA ASN A 159 -18.15 -15.33 -21.50
C ASN A 159 -17.09 -15.57 -22.59
N ASP A 160 -16.48 -14.51 -23.14
CA ASP A 160 -15.43 -14.67 -24.16
C ASP A 160 -14.09 -15.08 -23.51
N PRO A 161 -13.56 -16.29 -23.76
CA PRO A 161 -12.24 -16.68 -23.27
C PRO A 161 -11.12 -15.79 -23.83
N LYS A 162 -11.34 -15.15 -24.98
CA LYS A 162 -10.45 -14.17 -25.62
C LYS A 162 -10.72 -12.72 -25.19
N ALA A 163 -11.54 -12.52 -24.15
CA ALA A 163 -11.78 -11.21 -23.56
C ALA A 163 -10.45 -10.49 -23.29
N PRO A 164 -10.35 -9.19 -23.63
CA PRO A 164 -9.19 -8.38 -23.33
C PRO A 164 -8.84 -8.38 -21.84
N THR A 165 -7.56 -8.22 -21.52
CA THR A 165 -7.08 -8.22 -20.13
C THR A 165 -7.79 -7.18 -19.26
N TRP A 166 -8.05 -5.98 -19.80
CA TRP A 166 -8.75 -4.91 -19.06
C TRP A 166 -10.16 -5.33 -18.62
N GLN A 167 -10.86 -6.14 -19.43
CA GLN A 167 -12.20 -6.62 -19.10
C GLN A 167 -12.16 -7.59 -17.91
N LYS A 168 -11.18 -8.50 -17.92
CA LYS A 168 -10.96 -9.46 -16.82
C LYS A 168 -10.60 -8.75 -15.52
N ILE A 169 -9.78 -7.70 -15.60
CA ILE A 169 -9.42 -6.85 -14.45
C ILE A 169 -10.68 -6.19 -13.88
N ALA A 170 -11.51 -5.59 -14.73
CA ALA A 170 -12.74 -4.92 -14.31
C ALA A 170 -13.69 -5.84 -13.54
N GLN A 171 -13.94 -7.02 -14.10
CA GLN A 171 -14.80 -8.04 -13.49
C GLN A 171 -14.23 -8.50 -12.15
N MET A 172 -12.92 -8.76 -12.09
CA MET A 172 -12.24 -9.18 -10.87
C MET A 172 -12.31 -8.11 -9.77
N ARG A 173 -12.10 -6.83 -10.11
CA ARG A 173 -12.19 -5.72 -9.14
C ARG A 173 -13.59 -5.50 -8.60
N LEU A 174 -14.62 -5.65 -9.45
CA LEU A 174 -16.01 -5.58 -9.01
C LEU A 174 -16.38 -6.73 -8.06
N MET A 175 -15.95 -7.97 -8.38
CA MET A 175 -16.15 -9.12 -7.49
C MET A 175 -15.44 -8.94 -6.15
N GLN A 176 -14.21 -8.41 -6.14
CA GLN A 176 -13.48 -8.10 -4.90
C GLN A 176 -14.25 -7.08 -4.04
N ALA A 177 -14.72 -6.00 -4.65
CA ALA A 177 -15.47 -4.95 -3.96
C ALA A 177 -16.84 -5.42 -3.41
N GLU A 178 -17.45 -6.43 -4.03
CA GLU A 178 -18.68 -7.07 -3.54
C GLU A 178 -18.39 -7.93 -2.31
N GLN A 179 -17.35 -8.77 -2.38
CA GLN A 179 -16.91 -9.61 -1.25
C GLN A 179 -16.48 -8.79 -0.02
N GLU A 180 -15.84 -7.64 -0.22
CA GLU A 180 -15.47 -6.74 0.88
C GLU A 180 -16.72 -6.15 1.56
N ARG A 181 -17.76 -5.80 0.80
CA ARG A 181 -19.03 -5.30 1.34
C ARG A 181 -19.81 -6.36 2.12
N GLU A 182 -19.83 -7.59 1.65
CA GLU A 182 -20.48 -8.70 2.36
C GLU A 182 -19.81 -8.95 3.72
N LYS A 183 -18.47 -8.94 3.76
CA LYS A 183 -17.71 -9.11 5.00
C LYS A 183 -17.96 -7.99 6.01
N GLU A 184 -17.98 -6.72 5.56
CA GLU A 184 -18.32 -5.60 6.45
C GLU A 184 -19.75 -5.70 7.00
N GLY A 185 -20.70 -6.18 6.18
CA GLY A 185 -22.08 -6.42 6.59
C GLY A 185 -22.22 -7.51 7.65
N ASP A 186 -21.49 -8.62 7.51
CA ASP A 186 -21.50 -9.73 8.47
C ASP A 186 -20.85 -9.33 9.80
N GLU A 187 -19.75 -8.57 9.77
CA GLU A 187 -19.07 -8.09 10.99
C GLU A 187 -19.93 -7.09 11.77
N THR A 188 -20.71 -6.23 11.09
CA THR A 188 -21.65 -5.31 11.76
C THR A 188 -22.88 -6.02 12.33
N GLN A 189 -23.31 -7.14 11.75
CA GLN A 189 -24.38 -7.97 12.31
C GLN A 189 -23.93 -8.73 13.57
N LEU A 190 -22.68 -9.20 13.63
CA LEU A 190 -22.11 -9.88 14.80
C LEU A 190 -21.87 -8.95 15.99
N LEU A 191 -21.68 -7.66 15.75
CA LEU A 191 -21.47 -6.63 16.78
C LEU A 191 -22.76 -5.91 17.21
N SER A 192 -23.92 -6.27 16.63
CA SER A 192 -25.20 -5.71 17.05
C SER A 192 -25.64 -6.29 18.40
N PRO A 193 -25.94 -5.46 19.43
CA PRO A 193 -26.22 -5.91 20.80
C PRO A 193 -27.53 -6.71 20.95
N GLU A 194 -28.28 -6.92 19.88
CA GLU A 194 -29.56 -7.63 19.90
C GLU A 194 -29.40 -9.17 19.99
N ASN A 195 -28.23 -9.70 19.67
CA ASN A 195 -27.94 -11.15 19.74
C ASN A 195 -27.25 -11.61 21.04
N ALA A 196 -27.17 -10.75 22.06
CA ALA A 196 -26.59 -11.07 23.38
C ALA A 196 -27.66 -11.38 24.45
N SER A 197 -28.81 -11.92 24.05
CA SER A 197 -29.94 -12.28 24.94
C SER A 197 -30.02 -13.79 25.19
#